data_AF-A0A956MKW2-F1
#
_entry.id   AF-A0A956MKW2-F1
#
_cell.length_a   1.000
_cell.length_b   1.000
_cell.length_c   1.000
_cell.angle_alpha   90.00
_cell.angle_beta   90.00
_cell.angle_gamma   90.00
#
_symmetry.space_group_name_H-M   'P 1'
#
loop_
_entity.id
_entity.type
_entity.pdbx_description
1 polymer ?
#
loop_
_entity_poly.entity_id
_entity_poly.type
_entity_poly.pdbx_seq_one_letter_code
_entity_poly.pdbx_strand_id
1 'polypeptide(L)'
;MSGRRRALASGVGVLLTLAACEPAPPVVAAPGAPLPALEEAERGRFLLGRAVFERLATEEEGLGPLFNEARCSGCHDQPAIGGGGLILVRKATRWEEGTCDL
;
A
#
# COMPACT_ATOMS: atom_id res chain seq x y z
N MET A 1 -4.08 72.16 -17.48
CA MET A 1 -4.16 71.10 -18.51
C MET A 1 -3.81 69.77 -17.87
N SER A 2 -4.73 68.82 -18.03
CA SER A 2 -4.77 67.46 -17.47
C SER A 2 -3.71 66.55 -18.09
N GLY A 3 -3.12 65.65 -17.29
CA GLY A 3 -2.22 64.59 -17.75
C GLY A 3 -2.26 63.37 -16.83
N ARG A 4 -3.38 62.62 -16.87
CA ARG A 4 -3.57 61.34 -16.16
C ARG A 4 -2.52 60.33 -16.64
N ARG A 5 -1.52 60.00 -15.82
CA ARG A 5 -0.63 58.84 -16.06
C ARG A 5 -1.38 57.57 -15.66
N ARG A 6 -1.79 56.80 -16.67
CA ARG A 6 -2.49 55.52 -16.53
C ARG A 6 -1.53 54.48 -15.97
N ALA A 7 -1.89 53.87 -14.84
CA ALA A 7 -1.26 52.65 -14.33
C ALA A 7 -1.60 51.49 -15.28
N LEU A 8 -0.61 50.97 -15.99
CA LEU A 8 -0.73 49.79 -16.84
C LEU A 8 0.59 49.01 -16.77
N ALA A 9 0.70 48.06 -15.84
CA ALA A 9 1.54 46.86 -15.97
C ALA A 9 1.45 45.97 -14.71
N SER A 10 0.25 45.53 -14.31
CA SER A 10 0.09 44.47 -13.28
C SER A 10 -0.66 43.24 -13.83
N GLY A 11 -0.72 43.06 -15.15
CA GLY A 11 -1.47 41.96 -15.77
C GLY A 11 -0.66 40.71 -16.11
N VAL A 12 0.67 40.81 -16.23
CA VAL A 12 1.50 39.71 -16.78
C VAL A 12 2.01 38.74 -15.70
N GLY A 13 2.18 39.21 -14.46
CA GLY A 13 2.78 38.40 -13.38
C GLY A 13 1.88 37.30 -12.80
N VAL A 14 0.55 37.38 -12.99
CA VAL A 14 -0.40 36.46 -12.34
C VAL A 14 -0.67 35.19 -13.16
N LEU A 15 -0.40 35.21 -14.48
CA LEU A 15 -0.61 34.03 -15.34
C LEU A 15 0.51 32.98 -15.27
N LEU A 16 1.67 33.30 -14.70
CA LEU A 16 2.84 32.39 -14.64
C LEU A 16 2.88 31.50 -13.39
N THR A 17 2.02 31.72 -12.39
CA THR A 17 2.07 30.96 -11.11
C THR A 17 1.16 29.73 -11.07
N LEU A 18 0.34 29.48 -12.10
CA LEU A 18 -0.59 28.33 -12.14
C LEU A 18 -0.04 27.11 -12.90
N ALA A 19 1.12 27.21 -13.55
CA ALA A 19 1.67 26.15 -14.38
C ALA A 19 2.60 25.16 -13.63
N ALA A 20 2.83 25.34 -12.32
CA ALA A 20 3.82 24.56 -11.56
C ALA A 20 3.22 23.38 -10.76
N CYS A 21 1.93 23.10 -10.90
CA CYS A 21 1.29 21.97 -10.23
C CYS A 21 1.08 20.81 -11.22
N GLU A 22 2.17 20.28 -11.77
CA GLU A 22 2.11 18.95 -12.40
C GLU A 22 2.21 17.89 -11.28
N PRO A 23 1.25 16.97 -11.17
CA PRO A 23 1.37 15.88 -10.21
C PRO A 23 2.61 15.06 -10.56
N ALA A 24 3.39 14.70 -9.53
CA ALA A 24 4.52 13.80 -9.71
C ALA A 24 4.04 12.51 -10.41
N PRO A 25 4.84 11.92 -11.31
CA PRO A 25 4.49 10.64 -11.92
C PRO A 25 4.27 9.61 -10.81
N PRO A 26 3.29 8.69 -10.97
CA PRO A 26 3.02 7.69 -9.97
C PRO A 26 4.27 6.84 -9.74
N VAL A 27 4.58 6.58 -8.47
CA VAL A 27 5.64 5.65 -8.09
C VAL A 27 5.12 4.24 -8.38
N VAL A 28 5.56 3.65 -9.49
CA VAL A 28 5.17 2.30 -9.91
C VAL A 28 6.31 1.33 -9.61
N ALA A 29 6.04 0.33 -8.77
CA ALA A 29 6.88 -0.84 -8.57
C ALA A 29 6.20 -2.07 -9.18
N ALA A 30 7.00 -3.07 -9.56
CA ALA A 30 6.42 -4.38 -9.87
C ALA A 30 5.73 -4.96 -8.62
N PRO A 31 4.60 -5.67 -8.74
CA PRO A 31 3.97 -6.33 -7.60
C PRO A 31 4.97 -7.20 -6.82
N GLY A 32 4.95 -7.09 -5.49
CA GLY A 32 5.89 -7.81 -4.61
C GLY A 32 7.31 -7.24 -4.58
N ALA A 33 7.62 -6.19 -5.34
CA ALA A 33 8.90 -5.48 -5.27
C ALA A 33 8.82 -4.29 -4.28
N PRO A 34 9.96 -3.89 -3.68
CA PRO A 34 10.01 -2.63 -2.94
C PRO A 34 9.71 -1.46 -3.87
N LEU A 35 9.19 -0.37 -3.31
CA LEU A 35 9.09 0.89 -4.05
C LEU A 35 10.47 1.32 -4.54
N PRO A 36 10.57 1.96 -5.73
CA PRO A 36 11.83 2.55 -6.16
C PRO A 36 12.23 3.71 -5.24
N ALA A 37 13.53 3.98 -5.19
CA ALA A 37 14.12 5.09 -4.43
C ALA A 37 13.87 5.08 -2.90
N LEU A 38 13.60 3.92 -2.31
CA LEU A 38 13.61 3.77 -0.85
C LEU A 38 15.02 4.00 -0.31
N GLU A 39 15.10 4.71 0.82
CA GLU A 39 16.33 4.80 1.60
C GLU A 39 16.77 3.42 2.09
N GLU A 40 18.05 3.22 2.39
CA GLU A 40 18.56 1.90 2.77
C GLU A 40 17.83 1.31 3.99
N ALA A 41 17.49 2.15 4.97
CA ALA A 41 16.72 1.72 6.13
C ALA A 41 15.28 1.28 5.77
N GLU A 42 14.65 1.93 4.79
CA GLU A 42 13.31 1.56 4.31
C GLU A 42 13.35 0.26 3.52
N ARG A 43 14.35 0.12 2.65
CA ARG A 43 14.61 -1.13 1.93
C ARG A 43 14.88 -2.27 2.89
N GLY A 44 15.64 -2.04 3.96
CA GLY A 44 15.86 -2.99 5.04
C GLY A 44 14.56 -3.42 5.72
N ARG A 45 13.66 -2.47 6.04
CA ARG A 45 12.33 -2.78 6.61
C ARG A 45 11.48 -3.61 5.64
N PHE A 46 11.48 -3.29 4.35
CA PHE A 46 10.77 -4.07 3.35
C PHE A 46 11.26 -5.52 3.31
N LEU A 47 12.59 -5.72 3.28
CA LEU A 47 13.18 -7.05 3.21
C LEU A 47 12.92 -7.87 4.48
N LEU A 48 12.98 -7.25 5.65
CA LEU A 48 12.62 -7.89 6.92
C LEU A 48 11.15 -8.30 6.94
N GLY A 49 10.25 -7.39 6.52
CA GLY A 49 8.82 -7.67 6.42
C GLY A 49 8.53 -8.83 5.48
N ARG A 50 9.20 -8.88 4.32
CA ARG A 50 9.09 -10.00 3.38
C ARG A 50 9.54 -11.32 4.02
N ALA A 51 10.67 -11.33 4.73
CA ALA A 51 11.14 -12.53 5.42
C ALA A 51 10.11 -13.03 6.46
N VAL A 52 9.49 -12.11 7.22
CA VAL A 52 8.43 -12.48 8.17
C VAL A 52 7.18 -12.98 7.45
N PHE A 53 6.82 -12.38 6.31
CA PHE A 53 5.63 -12.75 5.54
C PHE A 53 5.73 -14.15 4.91
N GLU A 54 6.95 -14.56 4.56
CA GLU A 54 7.25 -15.84 3.91
C GLU A 54 7.63 -16.95 4.89
N ARG A 55 7.93 -16.61 6.16
CA ARG A 55 8.30 -17.59 7.18
C ARG A 55 7.13 -18.51 7.49
N LEU A 56 7.44 -19.77 7.77
CA LEU A 56 6.48 -20.67 8.42
C LEU A 56 6.30 -20.25 9.88
N ALA A 57 5.05 -20.22 10.34
CA ALA A 57 4.71 -20.12 11.75
C ALA A 57 4.39 -21.50 12.31
N THR A 58 4.74 -21.73 13.57
CA THR A 58 4.25 -22.88 14.32
C THR A 58 2.87 -22.59 14.90
N GLU A 59 2.16 -23.62 15.37
CA GLU A 59 0.83 -23.43 15.97
C GLU A 59 0.87 -22.48 17.18
N GLU A 60 1.93 -22.56 18.00
CA GLU A 60 2.13 -21.74 19.20
C GLU A 60 2.48 -20.28 18.88
N GLU A 61 3.08 -20.01 17.73
CA GLU A 61 3.37 -18.66 17.24
C GLU A 61 2.14 -17.96 16.65
N GLY A 62 1.01 -18.68 16.57
CA GLY A 62 -0.19 -18.26 15.84
C GLY A 62 -0.18 -18.73 14.39
N LEU A 63 -1.34 -18.63 13.71
CA LEU A 63 -1.70 -19.30 12.45
C LEU A 63 -2.14 -20.78 12.58
N GLY A 64 -2.23 -21.35 13.78
CA GLY A 64 -2.85 -22.66 14.07
C GLY A 64 -4.31 -22.78 13.54
N PRO A 65 -5.12 -23.79 13.93
CA PRO A 65 -6.25 -24.37 13.16
C PRO A 65 -7.33 -23.41 12.61
N LEU A 66 -7.29 -22.14 13.00
CA LEU A 66 -8.03 -21.00 12.48
C LEU A 66 -7.66 -20.60 11.04
N PHE A 67 -6.46 -20.90 10.56
CA PHE A 67 -6.03 -20.60 9.18
C PHE A 67 -5.69 -21.87 8.41
N ASN A 68 -5.94 -21.82 7.10
CA ASN A 68 -5.74 -22.95 6.20
C ASN A 68 -4.26 -23.16 5.80
N GLU A 69 -3.36 -22.24 6.19
CA GLU A 69 -1.97 -22.21 5.76
C GLU A 69 -1.04 -21.72 6.89
N ALA A 70 0.19 -22.22 6.90
CA ALA A 70 1.18 -21.97 7.97
C ALA A 70 2.00 -20.68 7.77
N ARG A 71 1.67 -19.85 6.78
CA ARG A 71 2.35 -18.58 6.49
C ARG A 71 1.46 -17.62 5.73
N CYS A 72 1.70 -16.32 5.86
CA CYS A 72 0.91 -15.29 5.18
C CYS A 72 0.97 -15.44 3.66
N SER A 73 2.16 -15.73 3.12
CA SER A 73 2.37 -15.97 1.70
C SER A 73 1.72 -17.25 1.15
N GLY A 74 1.11 -18.09 2.00
CA GLY A 74 0.37 -19.27 1.54
C GLY A 74 -0.93 -18.89 0.83
N CYS A 75 -1.61 -17.85 1.32
CA CYS A 75 -2.85 -17.33 0.73
C CYS A 75 -2.69 -15.99 0.01
N HIS A 76 -1.57 -15.28 0.21
CA HIS A 76 -1.30 -13.93 -0.32
C HIS A 76 -0.10 -13.94 -1.27
N ASP A 77 -0.28 -14.58 -2.42
CA ASP A 77 0.77 -14.93 -3.36
C ASP A 77 0.54 -14.44 -4.81
N GLN A 78 -0.63 -13.87 -5.11
CA GLN A 78 -1.02 -13.45 -6.46
C GLN A 78 -1.24 -11.92 -6.58
N PRO A 79 -0.72 -11.27 -7.64
CA PRO A 79 0.14 -11.83 -8.69
C PRO A 79 1.59 -12.05 -8.23
N ALA A 80 1.92 -11.67 -6.99
CA ALA A 80 3.20 -11.90 -6.35
C ALA A 80 2.99 -11.97 -4.82
N ILE A 81 4.04 -12.37 -4.09
CA ILE A 81 4.03 -12.41 -2.62
C ILE A 81 3.62 -11.05 -2.04
N GLY A 82 2.67 -11.08 -1.10
CA GLY A 82 2.08 -9.90 -0.49
C GLY A 82 0.82 -9.39 -1.22
N GLY A 83 0.43 -10.03 -2.31
CA GLY A 83 -0.80 -9.75 -3.04
C GLY A 83 -2.04 -10.39 -2.41
N GLY A 84 -3.08 -10.58 -3.22
CA GLY A 84 -4.20 -11.44 -2.85
C GLY A 84 -3.86 -12.91 -3.09
N GLY A 85 -4.88 -13.75 -3.16
CA GLY A 85 -4.71 -15.12 -3.63
C GLY A 85 -6.07 -15.77 -3.85
N LEU A 86 -6.03 -17.01 -4.32
CA LEU A 86 -7.23 -17.77 -4.63
C LEU A 86 -7.70 -18.61 -3.44
N ILE A 87 -6.85 -18.78 -2.43
CA ILE A 87 -7.19 -19.49 -1.20
C ILE A 87 -7.99 -18.55 -0.32
N LEU A 88 -9.27 -18.88 -0.14
CA LEU A 88 -10.14 -18.17 0.77
C LEU A 88 -9.99 -18.72 2.18
N VAL A 89 -10.01 -17.82 3.16
CA VAL A 89 -10.13 -18.20 4.56
C VAL A 89 -11.48 -18.87 4.77
N ARG A 90 -11.47 -20.14 5.16
CA ARG A 90 -12.69 -20.88 5.52
C ARG A 90 -12.85 -20.85 7.02
N LYS A 91 -13.81 -20.05 7.49
CA LYS A 91 -14.25 -20.09 8.88
C LYS A 91 -15.42 -21.06 8.97
N ALA A 92 -15.16 -22.28 9.45
CA ALA A 92 -16.23 -23.22 9.77
C ALA A 92 -16.66 -22.99 11.22
N THR A 93 -17.96 -22.94 11.45
CA THR A 93 -18.54 -22.62 12.77
C THR A 93 -19.71 -23.57 12.98
N ARG A 94 -19.84 -24.12 14.17
CA ARG A 94 -21.06 -24.79 14.62
C ARG A 94 -22.05 -23.75 15.10
N TRP A 95 -23.32 -23.95 14.73
CA TRP A 95 -24.42 -23.20 15.31
C TRP A 95 -24.87 -23.89 16.60
N GLU A 96 -24.77 -23.19 17.73
CA GLU A 96 -25.28 -23.63 19.02
C GLU A 96 -26.18 -22.54 19.63
N GLU A 97 -27.42 -22.90 19.95
CA GLU A 97 -28.35 -22.07 20.76
C GLU A 97 -28.52 -20.61 20.31
N GLY A 98 -28.45 -20.34 19.00
CA GLY A 98 -28.64 -18.98 18.47
C GLY A 98 -27.34 -18.22 18.16
N THR A 99 -26.17 -18.84 18.39
CA THR A 99 -24.86 -18.26 18.07
C THR A 99 -23.98 -19.22 17.28
N CYS A 100 -23.02 -18.67 16.53
CA CYS A 100 -21.89 -19.44 16.01
C CYS A 100 -20.79 -19.55 17.08
N ASP A 101 -20.10 -20.69 17.15
CA ASP A 101 -19.02 -21.00 18.11
C ASP A 101 -17.62 -20.48 17.72
N LEU A 102 -17.56 -19.36 16.99
CA LEU A 102 -16.29 -18.74 16.58
C LEU A 102 -15.50 -18.12 17.73
#